data_AF-A0A8T1CC46-F1
#
_entry.id   AF-A0A8T1CC46-F1
#
_cell.length_a   1.000
_cell.length_b   1.000
_cell.length_c   1.000
_cell.angle_alpha   90.00
_cell.angle_beta   90.00
_cell.angle_gamma   90.00
#
_symmetry.space_group_name_H-M   'P 1'
#
loop_
_entity.id
_entity.type
_entity.pdbx_description
1 polymer ?
#
loop_
_entity_poly.entity_id
_entity_poly.type
_entity_poly.pdbx_seq_one_letter_code
_entity_poly.pdbx_strand_id
1 'polypeptide(L)'
;MSATTTAASVTRERSTRPKPLLVSVKTFEGKDGENLLLWTREVDMAMESALLQNEQQCVALAISKLGGRARKWALTCGTSAYRIQSRFLATQQGKKDLLDYVQELRTLIAGTAADPLPEAITLTVFMEGLRTSAGRTEVFRVHSSSSEEAVSVALNAEHSFRSARPG
;
A
#
# COMPACT_ATOMS: atom_id res chain seq x y z
N MET A 1 -9.40 0.40 -83.72
CA MET A 1 -9.77 -0.48 -82.59
C MET A 1 -8.61 -0.50 -81.60
N SER A 2 -8.97 -0.51 -80.32
CA SER A 2 -8.15 -0.84 -79.13
C SER A 2 -7.22 0.25 -78.58
N ALA A 3 -7.12 0.47 -77.26
CA ALA A 3 -7.98 0.22 -76.11
C ALA A 3 -7.30 0.95 -74.93
N THR A 4 -8.03 1.78 -74.20
CA THR A 4 -7.60 2.34 -72.90
C THR A 4 -7.58 1.21 -71.88
N THR A 5 -6.49 1.05 -71.12
CA THR A 5 -6.48 0.20 -69.92
C THR A 5 -5.85 0.97 -68.78
N THR A 6 -6.72 1.47 -67.90
CA THR A 6 -6.39 1.95 -66.56
C THR A 6 -6.16 0.73 -65.67
N ALA A 7 -4.93 0.54 -65.20
CA ALA A 7 -4.63 -0.43 -64.16
C ALA A 7 -4.81 0.23 -62.79
N ALA A 8 -5.88 -0.13 -62.08
CA ALA A 8 -6.05 0.19 -60.67
C ALA A 8 -5.14 -0.72 -59.84
N SER A 9 -4.22 -0.13 -59.08
CA SER A 9 -3.38 -0.81 -58.11
C SER A 9 -4.19 -1.21 -56.87
N VAL A 10 -4.43 -2.50 -56.69
CA VAL A 10 -4.95 -3.06 -55.43
C VAL A 10 -3.79 -3.23 -54.46
N THR A 11 -3.70 -2.34 -53.48
CA THR A 11 -2.81 -2.51 -52.32
C THR A 11 -3.48 -3.48 -51.35
N ARG A 12 -3.04 -4.75 -51.35
CA ARG A 12 -3.43 -5.75 -50.36
C ARG A 12 -2.65 -5.51 -49.07
N GLU A 13 -3.17 -4.67 -48.19
CA GLU A 13 -2.63 -4.49 -46.84
C GLU A 13 -2.96 -5.72 -45.98
N ARG A 14 -2.00 -6.64 -45.86
CA ARG A 14 -2.07 -7.73 -44.88
C ARG A 14 -1.84 -7.11 -43.51
N SER A 15 -2.92 -6.86 -42.76
CA SER A 15 -2.85 -6.40 -41.37
C SER A 15 -2.04 -7.38 -40.51
N THR A 16 -0.87 -6.93 -40.02
CA THR A 16 0.08 -7.68 -39.19
C THR A 16 -0.11 -7.46 -37.69
N ARG A 17 -1.21 -6.84 -37.26
CA ARG A 17 -1.47 -6.64 -35.83
C ARG A 17 -1.84 -7.97 -35.17
N PRO A 18 -1.07 -8.46 -34.17
CA PRO A 18 -1.48 -9.63 -33.41
C PRO A 18 -2.82 -9.33 -32.71
N LYS A 19 -3.76 -10.28 -32.80
CA LYS A 19 -5.08 -10.17 -32.18
C LYS A 19 -4.98 -10.61 -30.72
N PRO A 20 -5.54 -9.85 -29.76
CA PRO A 20 -5.65 -10.30 -28.38
C PRO A 20 -6.42 -11.61 -28.31
N LEU A 21 -5.87 -12.60 -27.61
CA LEU A 21 -6.54 -13.86 -27.34
C LEU A 21 -7.08 -13.83 -25.92
N LEU A 22 -8.39 -14.08 -25.78
CA LEU A 22 -9.03 -14.14 -24.47
C LEU A 22 -8.79 -15.52 -23.85
N VAL A 23 -7.71 -15.64 -23.08
CA VAL A 23 -7.37 -16.87 -22.36
C VAL A 23 -8.17 -16.94 -21.06
N SER A 24 -8.92 -18.02 -20.87
CA SER A 24 -9.69 -18.22 -19.64
C SER A 24 -8.77 -18.70 -18.50
N VAL A 25 -8.40 -17.79 -17.62
CA VAL A 25 -7.67 -18.14 -16.37
C VAL A 25 -8.66 -18.61 -15.31
N LYS A 26 -8.32 -19.69 -14.61
CA LYS A 26 -9.09 -20.21 -13.47
C LYS A 26 -9.08 -19.23 -12.30
N THR A 27 -10.18 -19.16 -11.57
CA THR A 27 -10.24 -18.37 -10.33
C THR A 27 -9.41 -19.05 -9.24
N PHE A 28 -8.49 -18.32 -8.60
CA PHE A 28 -7.72 -18.81 -7.44
C PHE A 28 -8.42 -18.41 -6.15
N GLU A 29 -8.85 -19.38 -5.35
CA GLU A 29 -9.59 -19.11 -4.12
C GLU A 29 -8.69 -19.06 -2.88
N GLY A 30 -7.49 -19.62 -2.98
CA GLY A 30 -6.55 -19.79 -1.87
C GLY A 30 -6.96 -20.93 -0.96
N LYS A 31 -7.42 -22.07 -1.53
CA LYS A 31 -7.73 -23.30 -0.79
C LYS A 31 -6.48 -24.16 -0.60
N ASP A 32 -6.50 -25.01 0.43
CA ASP A 32 -5.40 -25.94 0.69
C ASP A 32 -5.29 -26.94 -0.48
N GLY A 33 -4.10 -27.06 -1.07
CA GLY A 33 -3.86 -27.87 -2.26
C GLY A 33 -3.96 -27.12 -3.60
N GLU A 34 -4.37 -25.84 -3.63
CA GLU A 34 -4.25 -25.02 -4.84
C GLU A 34 -2.80 -24.56 -5.06
N ASN A 35 -2.29 -24.71 -6.28
CA ASN A 35 -0.92 -24.35 -6.61
C ASN A 35 -0.84 -22.89 -7.11
N LEU A 36 -0.35 -22.01 -6.24
CA LEU A 36 -0.21 -20.57 -6.54
C LEU A 36 0.78 -20.30 -7.68
N LEU A 37 1.88 -21.05 -7.78
CA LEU A 37 2.89 -20.84 -8.82
C LEU A 37 2.34 -21.17 -10.21
N LEU A 38 1.61 -22.29 -10.32
CA LEU A 38 0.94 -22.66 -11.56
C LEU A 38 -0.08 -21.60 -11.96
N TRP A 39 -0.91 -21.15 -11.01
CA TRP A 39 -1.89 -20.11 -11.28
C TRP A 39 -1.24 -18.77 -11.70
N THR A 40 -0.16 -18.37 -11.04
CA THR A 40 0.59 -17.15 -11.40
C THR A 40 1.09 -17.23 -12.84
N ARG A 41 1.65 -18.39 -13.22
CA ARG A 41 2.11 -18.61 -14.60
C ARG A 41 0.96 -18.56 -15.61
N GLU A 42 -0.20 -19.10 -15.28
CA GLU A 42 -1.40 -19.01 -16.14
C GLU A 42 -1.88 -17.56 -16.33
N VAL A 43 -1.85 -16.74 -15.25
CA VAL A 43 -2.17 -15.30 -15.32
C VAL A 43 -1.16 -14.56 -16.20
N ASP A 44 0.14 -14.82 -16.03
CA ASP A 44 1.20 -14.21 -16.87
C ASP A 44 0.99 -14.52 -18.35
N MET A 45 0.76 -15.79 -18.68
CA MET A 45 0.48 -16.21 -20.07
C MET A 45 -0.78 -15.55 -20.63
N ALA A 46 -1.81 -15.35 -19.81
CA ALA A 46 -3.02 -14.66 -20.23
C ALA A 46 -2.80 -13.16 -20.45
N MET A 47 -1.97 -12.50 -19.63
CA MET A 47 -1.59 -11.09 -19.82
C MET A 47 -0.79 -10.90 -21.11
N GLU A 48 0.19 -11.78 -21.37
CA GLU A 48 0.97 -11.81 -22.61
C GLU A 48 0.06 -12.04 -23.84
N SER A 49 -0.87 -12.98 -23.73
CA SER A 49 -1.81 -13.33 -24.82
C SER A 49 -2.87 -12.26 -25.09
N ALA A 50 -3.29 -11.53 -24.05
CA ALA A 50 -4.23 -10.42 -24.16
C ALA A 50 -3.56 -9.12 -24.62
N LEU A 51 -2.23 -9.10 -24.76
CA LEU A 51 -1.44 -7.93 -25.15
C LEU A 51 -1.70 -6.72 -24.25
N LEU A 52 -1.88 -6.96 -22.94
CA LEU A 52 -2.10 -5.89 -21.98
C LEU A 52 -0.80 -5.10 -21.79
N GLN A 53 -0.80 -3.83 -22.21
CA GLN A 53 0.35 -2.93 -22.09
C GLN A 53 0.27 -2.00 -20.88
N ASN A 54 -0.90 -1.90 -20.24
CA ASN A 54 -1.11 -1.04 -19.09
C ASN A 54 -1.04 -1.86 -17.80
N GLU A 55 -0.16 -1.48 -16.88
CA GLU A 55 -0.02 -2.09 -15.56
C GLU A 55 -1.35 -2.13 -14.79
N GLN A 56 -2.18 -1.10 -14.90
CA GLN A 56 -3.50 -1.09 -14.26
C GLN A 56 -4.44 -2.16 -14.83
N GLN A 57 -4.35 -2.47 -16.13
CA GLN A 57 -5.15 -3.54 -16.75
C GLN A 57 -4.64 -4.91 -16.31
N CYS A 58 -3.32 -5.09 -16.20
CA CYS A 58 -2.70 -6.32 -15.67
C CYS A 58 -3.14 -6.58 -14.23
N VAL A 59 -3.05 -5.56 -13.38
CA VAL A 59 -3.49 -5.63 -11.98
C VAL A 59 -4.99 -5.91 -11.87
N ALA A 60 -5.82 -5.23 -12.66
CA ALA A 60 -7.27 -5.44 -12.66
C ALA A 60 -7.63 -6.88 -13.11
N LEU A 61 -6.95 -7.42 -14.12
CA LEU A 61 -7.14 -8.79 -14.57
C LEU A 61 -6.75 -9.78 -13.47
N ALA A 62 -5.57 -9.64 -12.87
CA ALA A 62 -5.11 -10.51 -11.80
C ALA A 62 -6.09 -10.51 -10.62
N ILE A 63 -6.55 -9.33 -10.17
CA ILE A 63 -7.54 -9.20 -9.09
C ILE A 63 -8.88 -9.83 -9.50
N SER A 64 -9.31 -9.69 -10.76
CA SER A 64 -10.56 -10.28 -11.25
C SER A 64 -10.56 -11.81 -11.14
N LYS A 65 -9.38 -12.44 -11.19
CA LYS A 65 -9.16 -13.88 -11.13
C LYS A 65 -8.90 -14.41 -9.72
N LEU A 66 -8.92 -13.54 -8.70
CA LEU A 66 -8.91 -13.98 -7.31
C LEU A 66 -10.33 -14.25 -6.81
N GLY A 67 -10.52 -15.26 -5.97
CA GLY A 67 -11.79 -15.59 -5.32
C GLY A 67 -11.58 -15.87 -3.83
N GLY A 68 -12.66 -16.10 -3.09
CA GLY A 68 -12.61 -16.61 -1.72
C GLY A 68 -11.62 -15.90 -0.79
N ARG A 69 -10.75 -16.69 -0.14
CA ARG A 69 -9.73 -16.20 0.80
C ARG A 69 -8.69 -15.34 0.10
N ALA A 70 -8.29 -15.73 -1.11
CA ALA A 70 -7.27 -15.01 -1.88
C ALA A 70 -7.74 -13.60 -2.28
N ARG A 71 -9.00 -13.43 -2.70
CA ARG A 71 -9.57 -12.10 -2.99
C ARG A 71 -9.66 -11.24 -1.74
N LYS A 72 -10.12 -11.81 -0.62
CA LYS A 72 -10.17 -11.09 0.66
C LYS A 72 -8.76 -10.62 1.05
N TRP A 73 -7.79 -11.53 1.02
CA TRP A 73 -6.38 -11.25 1.31
C TRP A 73 -5.80 -10.18 0.38
N ALA A 74 -6.02 -10.23 -0.94
CA ALA A 74 -5.48 -9.22 -1.85
C ALA A 74 -6.05 -7.82 -1.59
N LEU A 75 -7.34 -7.73 -1.26
CA LEU A 75 -8.00 -6.46 -0.93
C LEU A 75 -7.63 -5.94 0.45
N THR A 76 -7.36 -6.82 1.43
CA THR A 76 -7.02 -6.41 2.80
C THR A 76 -5.52 -6.26 3.04
N CYS A 77 -4.69 -7.16 2.52
CA CYS A 77 -3.25 -7.23 2.78
C CYS A 77 -2.42 -6.54 1.69
N GLY A 78 -2.76 -6.73 0.41
CA GLY A 78 -1.94 -6.29 -0.72
C GLY A 78 -1.82 -4.77 -0.88
N THR A 79 -2.81 -4.02 -0.39
CA THR A 79 -2.76 -2.56 -0.44
C THR A 79 -2.66 -1.89 0.92
N SER A 80 -3.09 -2.49 2.03
CA SER A 80 -3.14 -1.76 3.30
C SER A 80 -1.82 -1.80 4.08
N ALA A 81 -1.16 -2.95 4.24
CA ALA A 81 -0.05 -3.10 5.19
C ALA A 81 1.11 -2.13 4.89
N TYR A 82 1.61 -2.12 3.65
CA TYR A 82 2.66 -1.18 3.23
C TYR A 82 2.19 0.27 3.28
N ARG A 83 0.92 0.56 2.93
CA ARG A 83 0.38 1.93 3.02
C ARG A 83 0.28 2.41 4.46
N ILE A 84 -0.12 1.55 5.39
CA ILE A 84 -0.19 1.87 6.82
C ILE A 84 1.22 2.03 7.39
N GLN A 85 2.15 1.11 7.10
CA GLN A 85 3.56 1.22 7.54
C GLN A 85 4.23 2.49 6.97
N SER A 86 4.02 2.79 5.68
CA SER A 86 4.52 4.03 5.07
C SER A 86 3.94 5.28 5.72
N ARG A 87 2.63 5.31 5.98
CA ARG A 87 1.98 6.41 6.70
C ARG A 87 2.48 6.53 8.13
N PHE A 88 2.69 5.41 8.82
CA PHE A 88 3.25 5.36 10.16
C PHE A 88 4.63 6.01 10.21
N LEU A 89 5.54 5.61 9.31
CA LEU A 89 6.89 6.19 9.23
C LEU A 89 6.89 7.69 8.89
N ALA A 90 5.86 8.17 8.18
CA ALA A 90 5.71 9.58 7.83
C ALA A 90 4.94 10.41 8.87
N THR A 91 4.44 9.79 9.95
CA THR A 91 3.58 10.47 10.93
C THR A 91 4.37 11.45 11.78
N GLN A 92 3.89 12.70 11.81
CA GLN A 92 4.45 13.78 12.60
C GLN A 92 3.34 14.58 13.26
N GLN A 93 3.63 15.10 14.46
CA GLN A 93 2.69 15.89 15.25
C GLN A 93 2.32 17.18 14.51
N GLY A 94 3.30 17.87 13.91
CA GLY A 94 3.09 19.12 13.18
C GLY A 94 2.31 20.13 14.04
N LYS A 95 1.16 20.58 13.53
CA LYS A 95 0.27 21.53 14.21
C LYS A 95 -0.82 20.88 15.08
N LYS A 96 -0.91 19.55 15.11
CA LYS A 96 -1.93 18.80 15.86
C LYS A 96 -1.68 18.93 17.36
N ASP A 97 -2.72 18.85 18.18
CA ASP A 97 -2.52 18.67 19.62
C ASP A 97 -1.81 17.34 19.89
N LEU A 98 -1.15 17.21 21.04
CA LEU A 98 -0.40 16.01 21.39
C LEU A 98 -1.32 14.79 21.48
N LEU A 99 -2.54 14.95 22.00
CA LEU A 99 -3.51 13.85 22.09
C LEU A 99 -3.97 13.37 20.71
N ASP A 100 -4.24 14.29 19.78
CA ASP A 100 -4.64 13.94 18.41
C ASP A 100 -3.52 13.17 17.68
N TYR A 101 -2.27 13.59 17.87
CA TYR A 101 -1.11 12.91 17.31
C TYR A 101 -0.91 11.51 17.90
N VAL A 102 -1.00 11.36 19.22
CA VAL A 102 -0.90 10.06 19.91
C VAL A 102 -2.00 9.13 19.43
N GLN A 103 -3.23 9.63 19.27
CA GLN A 103 -4.35 8.82 18.80
C GLN A 103 -4.16 8.35 17.36
N GLU A 104 -3.67 9.21 16.47
CA GLU A 104 -3.32 8.83 15.09
C GLU A 104 -2.22 7.76 15.05
N LEU A 105 -1.18 7.91 15.88
CA LEU A 105 -0.12 6.92 16.02
C LEU A 105 -0.68 5.56 16.44
N ARG A 106 -1.51 5.52 17.48
CA ARG A 106 -2.16 4.29 17.98
C ARG A 106 -3.02 3.63 16.91
N THR A 107 -3.77 4.43 16.15
CA THR A 107 -4.58 3.91 15.03
C THR A 107 -3.71 3.30 13.94
N LEU A 108 -2.57 3.91 13.60
CA LEU A 108 -1.64 3.38 12.60
C LEU A 108 -0.95 2.10 13.09
N ILE A 109 -0.51 2.03 14.35
CA ILE A 109 0.06 0.82 14.97
C ILE A 109 -0.96 -0.32 14.92
N ALA A 110 -2.21 -0.08 15.31
CA ALA A 110 -3.27 -1.08 15.24
C ALA A 110 -3.52 -1.57 13.81
N GLY A 111 -3.40 -0.68 12.81
CA GLY A 111 -3.47 -1.03 11.39
C GLY A 111 -2.36 -1.95 10.91
N THR A 112 -1.23 -2.03 11.64
CA THR A 112 -0.12 -2.96 11.37
C THR A 112 -0.22 -4.29 12.13
N ALA A 113 -1.31 -4.59 12.84
CA ALA A 113 -1.39 -5.76 13.73
C ALA A 113 -1.12 -7.12 13.05
N ALA A 114 -1.34 -7.24 11.74
CA ALA A 114 -1.02 -8.45 10.98
C ALA A 114 0.49 -8.63 10.69
N ASP A 115 1.25 -7.53 10.72
CA ASP A 115 2.69 -7.46 10.51
C ASP A 115 3.26 -6.27 11.34
N PRO A 116 3.37 -6.46 12.67
CA PRO A 116 3.69 -5.37 13.59
C PRO A 116 5.14 -4.91 13.42
N LEU A 117 5.35 -3.59 13.48
CA LEU A 117 6.69 -3.01 13.46
C LEU A 117 7.42 -3.29 14.79
N PRO A 118 8.75 -3.48 14.76
CA PRO A 118 9.55 -3.56 15.98
C PRO A 118 9.36 -2.35 16.89
N GLU A 119 9.29 -2.56 18.20
CA GLU A 119 9.05 -1.51 19.20
C GLU A 119 10.04 -0.35 19.10
N ALA A 120 11.31 -0.65 18.78
CA ALA A 120 12.34 0.38 18.58
C ALA A 120 11.99 1.34 17.42
N ILE A 121 11.35 0.85 16.36
CA ILE A 121 10.86 1.71 15.26
C ILE A 121 9.70 2.56 15.76
N THR A 122 8.75 1.95 16.48
CA THR A 122 7.58 2.66 17.01
C THR A 122 7.98 3.81 17.94
N LEU A 123 8.90 3.54 18.86
CA LEU A 123 9.48 4.52 19.78
C LEU A 123 10.19 5.64 19.02
N THR A 124 11.04 5.29 18.04
CA THR A 124 11.80 6.28 17.27
C THR A 124 10.89 7.19 16.46
N VAL A 125 9.86 6.64 15.79
CA VAL A 125 8.88 7.42 15.02
C VAL A 125 8.09 8.36 15.93
N PHE A 126 7.68 7.90 17.10
CA PHE A 126 7.03 8.76 18.09
C PHE A 126 7.94 9.91 18.52
N MET A 127 9.15 9.60 19.00
CA MET A 127 10.10 10.59 19.50
C MET A 127 10.46 11.63 18.43
N GLU A 128 10.72 11.18 17.21
CA GLU A 128 11.14 12.06 16.12
C GLU A 128 9.98 12.86 15.53
N GLY A 129 8.77 12.30 15.51
CA GLY A 129 7.58 12.99 15.03
C GLY A 129 6.99 14.02 15.99
N LEU A 130 7.42 14.07 17.26
CA LEU A 130 7.03 15.12 18.20
C LEU A 130 7.51 16.49 17.73
N ARG A 131 6.66 17.51 17.84
CA ARG A 131 7.08 18.90 17.65
C ARG A 131 8.01 19.33 18.78
N THR A 132 8.78 20.39 18.58
CA THR A 132 9.57 20.99 19.66
C THR A 132 8.63 21.51 20.77
N SER A 133 8.61 20.82 21.92
CA SER A 133 7.82 21.20 23.10
C SER A 133 8.45 20.67 24.40
N ALA A 134 7.83 21.00 25.54
CA ALA A 134 8.20 20.43 26.83
C ALA A 134 8.11 18.89 26.81
N GLY A 135 7.05 18.35 26.20
CA GLY A 135 6.88 16.92 25.96
C GLY A 135 8.08 16.29 25.23
N ARG A 136 8.49 16.85 24.09
CA ARG A 136 9.66 16.34 23.35
C ARG A 136 10.92 16.36 24.22
N THR A 137 11.20 17.48 24.87
CA THR A 137 12.42 17.64 25.70
C THR A 137 12.49 16.57 26.78
N GLU A 138 11.37 16.33 27.46
CA GLU A 138 11.33 15.38 28.56
C GLU A 138 11.44 13.93 28.10
N VAL A 139 10.83 13.57 26.98
CA VAL A 139 10.95 12.22 26.39
C VAL A 139 12.40 11.89 26.05
N PHE A 140 13.13 12.83 25.42
CA PHE A 140 14.56 12.62 25.14
C PHE A 140 15.40 12.54 26.42
N ARG A 141 14.98 13.19 27.51
CA ARG A 141 15.68 13.16 28.80
C ARG A 141 15.51 11.83 29.53
N VAL A 142 14.30 11.27 29.52
CA VAL A 142 13.95 10.07 30.31
C VAL A 142 14.48 8.77 29.70
N HIS A 143 14.89 8.77 28.42
CA HIS A 143 15.41 7.59 27.71
C HIS A 143 14.45 6.39 27.85
N SER A 144 13.21 6.57 27.43
CA SER A 144 12.15 5.56 27.54
C SER A 144 12.52 4.26 26.84
N SER A 145 12.11 3.15 27.45
CA SER A 145 12.35 1.79 26.94
C SER A 145 11.21 1.28 26.04
N SER A 146 10.07 1.98 26.03
CA SER A 146 8.88 1.66 25.23
C SER A 146 8.16 2.91 24.74
N SER A 147 7.38 2.77 23.67
CA SER A 147 6.59 3.84 23.07
C SER A 147 5.48 4.36 23.99
N GLU A 148 4.79 3.49 24.73
CA GLU A 148 3.74 3.91 25.69
C GLU A 148 4.31 4.66 26.91
N GLU A 149 5.51 4.28 27.37
CA GLU A 149 6.23 5.05 28.39
C GLU A 149 6.57 6.46 27.88
N ALA A 150 7.11 6.56 26.66
CA ALA A 150 7.41 7.83 26.02
C ALA A 150 6.16 8.70 25.83
N VAL A 151 5.02 8.10 25.44
CA VAL A 151 3.73 8.80 25.33
C VAL A 151 3.30 9.37 26.69
N SER A 152 3.41 8.58 27.75
CA SER A 152 3.04 8.99 29.11
C SER A 152 3.91 10.16 29.60
N VAL A 153 5.22 10.08 29.35
CA VAL A 153 6.19 11.15 29.67
C VAL A 153 5.84 12.44 28.91
N ALA A 154 5.58 12.35 27.61
CA ALA A 154 5.23 13.51 26.79
C ALA A 154 3.95 14.21 27.29
N LEU A 155 2.90 13.42 27.56
CA LEU A 155 1.61 13.94 28.02
C LEU A 155 1.74 14.60 29.39
N ASN A 156 2.46 13.97 30.32
CA ASN A 156 2.67 14.52 31.65
C ASN A 156 3.46 15.84 31.59
N ALA A 157 4.55 15.89 30.84
CA ALA A 157 5.37 17.09 30.71
C ALA A 157 4.62 18.27 30.07
N GLU A 158 3.82 18.01 29.02
CA GLU A 158 3.02 19.04 28.37
C GLU A 158 1.92 19.57 29.32
N HIS A 159 1.31 18.68 30.11
CA HIS A 159 0.33 19.07 31.12
C HIS A 159 0.97 19.92 32.23
N SER A 160 2.09 19.46 32.81
CA SER A 160 2.84 20.22 33.82
C SER A 160 3.27 21.60 33.32
N PHE A 161 3.73 21.70 32.08
CA PHE A 161 4.12 22.96 31.46
C PHE A 161 2.95 23.94 31.31
N ARG A 162 1.78 23.45 30.88
CA ARG A 162 0.56 24.28 30.77
C ARG A 162 0.10 24.76 32.14
N SER A 163 0.14 23.89 33.15
CA SER A 163 -0.23 24.24 34.53
C SER A 163 0.72 25.23 35.19
N ALA A 164 1.96 25.37 34.70
CA ALA A 164 2.97 26.26 35.25
C ALA A 164 2.99 27.68 34.63
N ARG A 165 2.22 27.95 33.55
CA ARG A 165 2.07 29.30 32.99
C ARG A 165 0.87 30.01 33.64
N PRO A 166 1.08 31.08 34.43
CA PRO A 166 -0.03 31.94 34.86
C PRO A 166 -0.61 32.64 33.63
N GLY A 167 -1.95 32.59 33.49
CA GLY A 167 -2.70 33.27 32.42
C GLY A 167 -2.64 34.78 32.51
#